data_AF-A0A373A0X0-F1
#
_entry.id   AF-A0A373A0X0-F1
#
_cell.length_a   1.000
_cell.length_b   1.000
_cell.length_c   1.000
_cell.angle_alpha   90.00
_cell.angle_beta   90.00
_cell.angle_gamma   90.00
#
_symmetry.space_group_name_H-M   'P 1'
#
loop_
_entity.id
_entity.type
_entity.pdbx_description
1 polymer ?
#
loop_
_entity_poly.entity_id
_entity_poly.type
_entity_poly.pdbx_seq_one_letter_code
_entity_poly.pdbx_strand_id
1 'polypeptide(L)' 'MSASEVERPIYPPARPRVTVEELLAAKNTQPIRSLDELQADTFESDEELDEFLAFVRAERQRNVA' A
#
# COMPACT_ATOMS: atom_id res chain seq x y z
N MET A 1 38.86 -2.30 14.16
CA MET A 1 37.88 -3.22 14.79
C MET A 1 36.52 -2.78 14.32
N SER A 2 36.09 -3.25 13.15
CA SER A 2 34.82 -2.84 12.54
C SER A 2 33.70 -3.54 13.30
N ALA A 3 32.80 -2.76 13.90
CA ALA A 3 31.60 -3.29 14.51
C ALA A 3 30.84 -4.06 13.45
N SER A 4 30.68 -5.37 13.68
CA SER A 4 29.81 -6.25 12.93
C SER A 4 28.43 -5.60 12.83
N GLU A 5 28.11 -5.16 11.63
CA GLU A 5 26.80 -4.64 11.27
C GLU A 5 25.83 -5.80 11.47
N VAL A 6 25.12 -5.78 12.60
CA VAL A 6 24.14 -6.80 12.94
C VAL A 6 23.03 -6.67 11.90
N GLU A 7 23.03 -7.59 10.96
CA GLU A 7 22.00 -7.78 9.95
C GLU A 7 20.66 -7.91 10.68
N ARG A 8 19.93 -6.79 10.77
CA ARG A 8 18.66 -6.75 11.49
C ARG A 8 17.66 -7.58 10.69
N PRO A 9 16.98 -8.56 11.30
CA PRO A 9 15.95 -9.31 10.58
C PRO A 9 14.92 -8.33 10.03
N ILE A 10 14.55 -8.46 8.75
CA ILE A 10 13.41 -7.74 8.20
C ILE A 10 12.17 -8.35 8.84
N TYR A 11 11.73 -7.76 9.95
CA TYR A 11 10.49 -8.17 10.60
C TYR A 11 9.31 -7.79 9.69
N PRO A 12 8.32 -8.68 9.51
CA PRO A 12 7.07 -8.26 8.90
C PRO A 12 6.52 -7.08 9.72
N PRO A 13 5.92 -6.07 9.07
CA PRO A 13 5.36 -4.93 9.78
C PRO A 13 4.45 -5.45 10.88
N ALA A 14 4.66 -4.95 12.11
CA ALA A 14 3.87 -5.36 13.25
C ALA A 14 2.39 -5.18 12.91
N ARG A 15 1.65 -6.29 12.87
CA ARG A 15 0.21 -6.22 12.60
C ARG A 15 -0.40 -5.31 13.66
N PRO A 16 -1.20 -4.30 13.27
CA PRO A 16 -1.89 -3.47 14.22
C PRO A 16 -2.66 -4.36 15.19
N ARG A 17 -2.51 -4.13 16.50
CA ARG A 17 -3.24 -4.87 17.55
C ARG A 17 -4.67 -4.36 17.74
N VAL A 18 -5.11 -3.46 16.87
CA VAL A 18 -6.42 -2.82 16.89
C VAL A 18 -7.41 -3.64 16.08
N THR A 19 -8.67 -3.62 16.52
CA THR A 19 -9.76 -4.30 15.82
C THR A 19 -10.06 -3.64 14.48
N VAL A 20 -10.79 -4.35 13.61
CA VAL A 20 -11.25 -3.78 12.33
C VAL A 20 -12.16 -2.58 12.60
N GLU A 21 -13.02 -2.67 13.61
CA GLU A 21 -13.93 -1.62 14.05
C GLU A 21 -13.16 -0.37 14.51
N GLU A 22 -12.10 -0.55 15.28
CA GLU A 22 -11.21 0.55 15.71
C GLU A 22 -10.51 1.21 14.51
N LEU A 23 -10.04 0.43 13.53
CA LEU A 23 -9.42 0.95 12.31
C LEU A 23 -10.41 1.77 11.47
N LEU A 24 -11.65 1.28 11.32
CA LEU A 24 -12.70 1.96 10.58
C LEU A 24 -13.09 3.27 11.26
N ALA A 25 -13.26 3.26 12.59
CA ALA A 25 -13.55 4.45 13.37
C ALA A 25 -12.42 5.48 13.29
N ALA A 26 -11.16 5.06 13.41
CA ALA A 26 -10.00 5.95 13.31
C ALA A 26 -9.84 6.59 11.93
N LYS A 27 -10.21 5.85 10.87
CA LYS A 27 -10.18 6.34 9.48
C LYS A 27 -11.47 7.05 9.06
N ASN A 28 -12.47 7.13 9.96
CA ASN A 28 -13.81 7.65 9.70
C ASN A 28 -14.40 7.10 8.39
N THR A 29 -14.29 5.79 8.20
CA THR A 29 -14.67 5.12 6.95
C THR A 29 -15.55 3.90 7.22
N GLN A 30 -16.19 3.37 6.18
CA GLN A 30 -17.06 2.20 6.22
C GLN A 30 -16.56 1.15 5.21
N PRO A 31 -16.79 -0.15 5.48
CA PRO A 31 -16.46 -1.20 4.51
C PRO A 31 -17.25 -1.02 3.21
N ILE A 32 -16.58 -1.23 2.09
CA ILE A 32 -17.18 -1.24 0.74
C ILE A 32 -18.11 -2.44 0.64
N ARG A 33 -19.37 -2.23 0.22
CA ARG A 33 -20.41 -3.27 0.13
C ARG A 33 -20.74 -3.72 -1.28
N SER A 34 -20.27 -3.01 -2.30
CA SER A 34 -20.53 -3.32 -3.71
C SER A 34 -19.37 -2.90 -4.60
N LEU A 35 -19.36 -3.41 -5.84
CA LEU A 35 -18.39 -2.97 -6.85
C LEU A 35 -18.67 -1.53 -7.29
N ASP A 36 -19.93 -1.10 -7.30
CA ASP A 36 -20.30 0.27 -7.64
C ASP A 36 -19.72 1.26 -6.63
N GLU A 37 -19.65 0.90 -5.34
CA GLU A 37 -18.98 1.69 -4.30
C GLU A 37 -17.44 1.71 -4.44
N LEU A 38 -16.86 0.72 -5.13
CA LEU A 38 -15.43 0.69 -5.42
C LEU A 38 -15.08 1.60 -6.61
N GLN A 39 -16.06 1.87 -7.47
CA GLN A 39 -15.88 2.76 -8.60
C GLN A 39 -15.79 4.20 -8.09
N ALA A 40 -14.56 4.71 -8.03
CA ALA A 40 -14.26 6.08 -7.70
C ALA A 40 -13.57 6.73 -8.91
N ASP A 41 -13.89 8.01 -9.16
CA ASP A 41 -13.20 8.88 -10.14
C ASP A 41 -11.77 9.17 -9.65
N THR A 42 -10.97 8.12 -9.54
CA THR A 42 -9.64 8.14 -8.93
C THR A 42 -8.61 8.73 -9.89
N PHE A 43 -8.84 8.54 -11.19
CA PHE A 43 -8.03 9.08 -12.27
C PHE A 43 -8.93 9.98 -13.12
N GLU A 44 -8.41 11.13 -13.50
CA GLU A 44 -9.08 12.10 -14.36
C GLU A 44 -9.12 11.63 -15.83
N SER A 45 -8.24 10.68 -16.21
CA SER A 45 -8.18 10.11 -17.55
C SER A 45 -7.49 8.74 -17.60
N ASP A 46 -7.70 8.01 -18.70
CA ASP A 46 -6.98 6.76 -18.98
C ASP A 46 -5.47 6.97 -19.13
N GLU A 47 -5.05 8.15 -19.63
CA GLU A 47 -3.63 8.52 -19.76
C GLU A 47 -2.95 8.60 -18.39
N GLU A 48 -3.61 9.22 -17.40
CA GLU A 48 -3.10 9.28 -16.02
C GLU A 48 -2.97 7.88 -15.40
N LEU A 49 -3.94 7.00 -15.65
CA LEU A 49 -3.88 5.60 -15.21
C LEU A 49 -2.68 4.87 -15.84
N ASP A 50 -2.44 5.06 -17.13
CA ASP A 50 -1.32 4.44 -17.85
C ASP A 50 0.04 4.93 -17.32
N GLU A 51 0.17 6.23 -17.04
CA GLU A 51 1.36 6.80 -16.40
C GLU A 51 1.63 6.18 -15.02
N PHE A 52 0.59 6.07 -14.18
CA PHE A 52 0.70 5.43 -12.88
C PHE A 52 1.15 3.97 -12.99
N LEU A 53 0.58 3.21 -13.93
CA LEU A 53 0.97 1.81 -14.16
C LEU A 53 2.41 1.68 -14.63
N ALA A 54 2.88 2.57 -15.51
CA ALA A 54 4.27 2.60 -15.96
C ALA A 54 5.23 2.86 -14.80
N PHE A 55 4.91 3.85 -13.94
CA PHE A 55 5.68 4.16 -12.75
C PHE A 55 5.79 2.97 -11.79
N VAL A 56 4.66 2.34 -11.42
CA VAL A 56 4.65 1.20 -10.48
C VAL A 56 5.42 0.00 -11.04
N ARG A 57 5.31 -0.27 -12.34
CA ARG A 57 6.06 -1.35 -12.99
C ARG A 57 7.56 -1.10 -12.95
N ALA A 58 8.00 0.11 -13.28
CA ALA A 58 9.41 0.49 -13.22
C ALA A 58 9.97 0.34 -11.79
N GLU A 59 9.21 0.77 -10.77
CA GLU A 59 9.63 0.67 -9.37
C GLU A 59 9.73 -0.78 -8.90
N ARG A 60 8.76 -1.63 -9.25
CA ARG A 60 8.84 -3.07 -8.93
C ARG A 60 10.01 -3.74 -9.61
N GLN A 61 10.30 -3.41 -10.87
CA GLN A 61 11.41 -4.01 -11.60
C GLN A 61 12.76 -3.64 -11.00
N ARG A 62 12.91 -2.42 -10.45
CA ARG A 62 14.12 -1.99 -9.71
C ARG A 62 14.35 -2.78 -8.43
N ASN A 63 13.28 -3.27 -7.78
CA ASN A 63 13.36 -4.00 -6.52
C ASN A 63 13.59 -5.51 -6.70
N VAL A 64 13.69 -5.98 -7.95
CA VAL A 64 13.93 -7.39 -8.33
C VAL A 64 15.35 -7.58 -8.89
N ALA A 65 16.10 -6.51 -9.15
CA ALA A 65 17.48 -6.52 -9.63
C ALA A 65 18.47 -6.28 -8.49
#